data_AF-A0A973FNM8-F1
#
_entry.id   AF-A0A973FNM8-F1
#
_cell.length_a   1.000
_cell.length_b   1.000
_cell.length_c   1.000
_cell.angle_alpha   90.00
_cell.angle_beta   90.00
_cell.angle_gamma   90.00
#
_symmetry.space_group_name_H-M   'P 1'
#
loop_
_entity.id
_entity.type
_entity.pdbx_description
1 polymer ?
#
loop_
_entity_poly.entity_id
_entity_poly.type
_entity_poly.pdbx_seq_one_letter_code
_entity_poly.pdbx_strand_id
1 'polypeptide(L)'
;RAGSLVATANSDAENVFIVLTARSMRSDMVIVARANFDESEDKLLRAGASRVILPYRICGRRMAALIARPGVADFLDEVMHASSLELLIDQVLLEDGSPLAGQTLGEANLRSRFGLTVLALGKPGERVDTSPGAQSILAPGSLLIALGTREQLQSLASLVRATP
;
A
#
# COMPACT_ATOMS: atom_id res chain seq x y z
N ARG A 1 -16.62 -16.71 9.38
CA ARG A 1 -15.79 -17.38 8.34
C ARG A 1 -14.61 -16.46 8.02
N ALA A 2 -13.46 -17.01 7.59
CA ALA A 2 -12.27 -16.21 7.27
C ALA A 2 -12.51 -15.24 6.10
N GLY A 3 -11.99 -14.01 6.21
CA GLY A 3 -12.06 -12.97 5.17
C GLY A 3 -10.92 -13.02 4.15
N SER A 4 -9.82 -13.68 4.51
CA SER A 4 -8.58 -13.69 3.74
C SER A 4 -7.85 -15.03 3.83
N LEU A 5 -7.08 -15.37 2.80
CA LEU A 5 -6.22 -16.56 2.72
C LEU A 5 -4.84 -16.18 2.16
N VAL A 6 -3.78 -16.79 2.71
CA VAL A 6 -2.42 -16.73 2.18
C VAL A 6 -2.00 -18.12 1.70
N ALA A 7 -1.67 -18.25 0.41
CA ALA A 7 -1.25 -19.51 -0.21
C ALA A 7 0.27 -19.52 -0.43
N THR A 8 0.97 -20.27 0.41
CA THR A 8 2.43 -20.38 0.44
C THR A 8 2.89 -21.83 0.55
N ALA A 9 2.32 -22.74 -0.24
CA ALA A 9 2.78 -24.13 -0.39
C ALA A 9 4.16 -24.19 -1.09
N ASN A 10 4.77 -25.37 -1.22
CA ASN A 10 6.15 -25.45 -1.72
C ASN A 10 6.27 -25.17 -3.23
N SER A 11 5.22 -25.50 -3.99
CA SER A 11 5.18 -25.29 -5.44
C SER A 11 4.10 -24.30 -5.87
N ASP A 12 4.33 -23.66 -7.03
CA ASP A 12 3.35 -22.75 -7.63
C ASP A 12 2.08 -23.51 -8.05
N ALA A 13 2.21 -24.77 -8.45
CA ALA A 13 1.09 -25.63 -8.81
C ALA A 13 0.17 -25.94 -7.61
N GLU A 14 0.75 -26.24 -6.44
CA GLU A 14 -0.02 -26.40 -5.20
C GLU A 14 -0.73 -25.10 -4.82
N ASN A 15 -0.05 -23.95 -4.97
CA ASN A 15 -0.68 -22.65 -4.73
C ASN A 15 -1.85 -22.38 -5.68
N VAL A 16 -1.73 -22.74 -6.97
CA VAL A 16 -2.86 -22.66 -7.92
C VAL A 16 -4.05 -23.51 -7.44
N PHE A 17 -3.80 -24.74 -6.99
CA PHE A 17 -4.86 -25.62 -6.48
C PHE A 17 -5.54 -25.05 -5.23
N ILE A 18 -4.76 -24.52 -4.28
CA ILE A 18 -5.26 -23.86 -3.08
C ILE A 18 -6.13 -22.65 -3.46
N VAL A 19 -5.65 -21.81 -4.39
CA VAL A 19 -6.37 -20.61 -4.86
C VAL A 19 -7.71 -20.98 -5.51
N LEU A 20 -7.72 -21.98 -6.41
CA LEU A 20 -8.95 -22.45 -7.07
C LEU A 20 -9.97 -22.98 -6.05
N THR A 21 -9.50 -23.81 -5.11
CA THR A 21 -10.34 -24.37 -4.05
C THR A 21 -10.96 -23.25 -3.22
N ALA A 22 -10.11 -22.33 -2.74
CA ALA A 22 -10.51 -21.18 -1.96
C ALA A 22 -11.54 -20.30 -2.69
N ARG A 23 -11.31 -20.00 -3.98
CA ARG A 23 -12.20 -19.18 -4.80
C ARG A 23 -13.54 -19.87 -5.08
N SER A 24 -13.55 -21.19 -5.22
CA SER A 24 -14.79 -21.99 -5.38
C SER A 24 -15.66 -21.98 -4.12
N MET A 25 -15.03 -21.93 -2.94
CA MET A 25 -15.73 -21.88 -1.65
C MET A 25 -16.26 -20.49 -1.32
N ARG A 26 -15.55 -19.44 -1.75
CA ARG A 26 -15.89 -18.05 -1.48
C ARG A 26 -15.34 -17.13 -2.57
N SER A 27 -16.24 -16.61 -3.41
CA SER A 27 -15.89 -15.79 -4.57
C SER A 27 -15.37 -14.39 -4.23
N ASP A 28 -15.64 -13.87 -3.03
CA ASP A 28 -15.24 -12.53 -2.56
C ASP A 28 -14.02 -12.54 -1.60
N MET A 29 -13.44 -13.71 -1.29
CA MET A 29 -12.31 -13.81 -0.36
C MET A 29 -11.05 -13.11 -0.91
N VAL A 30 -10.30 -12.40 -0.07
CA VAL A 30 -9.00 -11.88 -0.47
C VAL A 30 -7.97 -13.01 -0.43
N ILE A 31 -7.31 -13.29 -1.55
CA ILE A 31 -6.32 -14.37 -1.65
C ILE A 31 -4.98 -13.79 -2.07
N VAL A 32 -3.96 -13.94 -1.22
CA VAL A 32 -2.57 -13.60 -1.55
C VAL A 32 -1.80 -14.88 -1.78
N ALA A 33 -1.29 -15.10 -2.98
CA ALA A 33 -0.51 -16.29 -3.31
C ALA A 33 0.96 -15.93 -3.53
N ARG A 34 1.86 -16.88 -3.25
CA ARG A 34 3.28 -16.74 -3.58
C ARG A 34 3.59 -17.51 -4.87
N ALA A 35 4.38 -16.91 -5.74
CA ALA A 35 4.98 -17.56 -6.90
C ALA A 35 6.51 -17.60 -6.77
N ASN A 36 7.10 -18.72 -7.12
CA ASN A 36 8.54 -18.90 -7.23
C ASN A 36 9.05 -18.42 -8.59
N PHE A 37 8.22 -18.51 -9.63
CA PHE A 37 8.57 -18.14 -11.00
C PHE A 37 7.66 -17.03 -11.55
N ASP A 38 8.23 -16.13 -12.36
CA ASP A 38 7.51 -15.01 -12.98
C ASP A 38 6.37 -15.51 -13.89
N GLU A 39 6.57 -16.63 -14.60
CA GLU A 39 5.58 -17.24 -15.49
C GLU A 39 4.37 -17.84 -14.76
N SER A 40 4.46 -17.99 -13.43
CA SER A 40 3.37 -18.47 -12.59
C SER A 40 2.45 -17.35 -12.11
N GLU A 41 2.89 -16.08 -12.19
CA GLU A 41 2.13 -14.92 -11.73
C GLU A 41 0.75 -14.85 -12.39
N ASP A 42 0.72 -14.88 -13.73
CA ASP A 42 -0.52 -14.84 -14.51
C ASP A 42 -1.43 -16.04 -14.24
N LYS A 43 -0.86 -17.22 -14.00
CA LYS A 43 -1.63 -18.44 -13.71
C LYS A 43 -2.35 -18.33 -12.37
N LEU A 44 -1.67 -17.82 -11.35
CA LEU A 44 -2.24 -17.61 -10.02
C LEU A 44 -3.30 -16.50 -10.03
N LEU A 45 -3.06 -15.41 -10.76
CA LEU A 45 -4.07 -14.35 -10.95
C LEU A 45 -5.31 -14.90 -11.65
N ARG A 46 -5.14 -15.64 -12.75
CA ARG A 46 -6.25 -16.29 -13.48
C ARG A 46 -6.98 -17.35 -12.67
N ALA A 47 -6.30 -18.04 -11.75
CA ALA A 47 -6.92 -18.97 -10.81
C ALA A 47 -7.81 -18.26 -9.77
N GLY A 48 -7.68 -16.94 -9.62
CA GLY A 48 -8.48 -16.12 -8.71
C GLY A 48 -7.71 -15.61 -7.49
N ALA A 49 -6.37 -15.61 -7.52
CA ALA A 49 -5.60 -14.88 -6.52
C ALA A 49 -5.89 -13.38 -6.67
N SER A 50 -6.13 -12.69 -5.55
CA SER A 50 -6.30 -11.24 -5.54
C SER A 50 -4.98 -10.52 -5.77
N ARG A 51 -3.88 -11.09 -5.24
CA ARG A 51 -2.51 -10.60 -5.41
C ARG A 51 -1.54 -11.77 -5.46
N VAL A 52 -0.45 -11.59 -6.19
CA VAL A 52 0.66 -12.56 -6.23
C VAL A 52 1.94 -11.87 -5.78
N ILE A 53 2.70 -12.54 -4.92
CA ILE A 53 4.00 -12.10 -4.43
C ILE A 53 5.08 -12.98 -5.06
N LEU A 54 6.11 -12.35 -5.61
CA LEU A 54 7.29 -13.03 -6.17
C LEU A 54 8.52 -12.70 -5.32
N PRO A 55 8.83 -13.50 -4.28
CA PRO A 55 9.89 -13.19 -3.33
C PRO A 55 11.24 -13.01 -4.00
N TYR A 56 11.61 -13.88 -4.94
CA TYR A 56 12.92 -13.80 -5.61
C TYR A 56 13.07 -12.53 -6.45
N ARG A 57 12.00 -12.06 -7.09
CA ARG A 57 12.00 -10.79 -7.84
C ARG A 57 12.15 -9.59 -6.91
N ILE A 58 11.43 -9.59 -5.78
CA ILE A 58 11.51 -8.54 -4.76
C ILE A 58 12.91 -8.52 -4.13
N CYS A 59 13.43 -9.68 -3.71
CA CYS A 59 14.75 -9.83 -3.12
C CYS A 59 15.87 -9.47 -4.12
N GLY A 60 15.77 -9.88 -5.38
CA GLY A 60 16.75 -9.53 -6.41
C GLY A 60 16.83 -8.03 -6.66
N ARG A 61 15.67 -7.37 -6.76
CA ARG A 61 15.60 -5.88 -6.84
C ARG A 61 16.20 -5.22 -5.60
N ARG A 62 15.95 -5.80 -4.43
CA ARG A 62 16.51 -5.32 -3.16
C ARG A 62 18.04 -5.44 -3.14
N MET A 63 18.59 -6.58 -3.52
CA MET A 63 20.04 -6.79 -3.60
C MET A 63 20.69 -5.81 -4.57
N ALA A 64 20.09 -5.59 -5.75
CA ALA A 64 20.57 -4.60 -6.71
C ALA A 64 20.55 -3.17 -6.12
N ALA A 65 19.50 -2.82 -5.37
CA ALA A 65 19.39 -1.52 -4.71
C ALA A 65 20.44 -1.33 -3.61
N LEU A 66 20.75 -2.36 -2.82
CA LEU A 66 21.79 -2.30 -1.79
C LEU A 66 23.19 -2.05 -2.38
N ILE A 67 23.47 -2.56 -3.57
CA ILE A 67 24.74 -2.28 -4.27
C ILE A 67 24.72 -0.89 -4.90
N ALA A 68 23.66 -0.55 -5.63
CA ALA A 68 23.61 0.68 -6.41
C ALA A 68 23.44 1.93 -5.53
N ARG A 69 22.65 1.83 -4.46
CA ARG A 69 22.22 2.94 -3.59
C ARG A 69 21.98 2.44 -2.15
N PRO A 70 23.02 1.97 -1.44
CA PRO A 70 22.88 1.36 -0.10
C PRO A 70 22.09 2.24 0.87
N GLY A 71 22.46 3.52 1.02
CA GLY A 71 21.78 4.41 1.97
C GLY A 71 20.29 4.64 1.68
N VAL A 72 19.86 4.60 0.41
CA VAL A 72 18.42 4.70 0.07
C VAL A 72 17.71 3.39 0.39
N ALA A 73 18.36 2.26 0.11
CA ALA A 73 17.82 0.96 0.43
C ALA A 73 17.65 0.82 1.96
N ASP A 74 18.67 1.15 2.75
CA ASP A 74 18.64 1.05 4.22
C ASP A 74 17.51 1.92 4.80
N PHE A 75 17.41 3.17 4.36
CA PHE A 75 16.32 4.08 4.77
C PHE A 75 14.93 3.49 4.49
N LEU A 76 14.71 2.91 3.31
CA LEU A 76 13.43 2.27 2.98
C LEU A 76 13.12 1.06 3.86
N ASP A 77 14.13 0.30 4.28
CA ASP A 77 13.91 -0.82 5.20
C ASP A 77 13.52 -0.34 6.59
N GLU A 78 14.16 0.72 7.10
CA GLU A 78 13.83 1.32 8.39
C GLU A 78 12.39 1.84 8.42
N VAL A 79 11.95 2.52 7.36
CA VAL A 79 10.58 3.04 7.22
C VAL A 79 9.53 1.93 7.06
N MET A 80 9.88 0.82 6.39
CA MET A 80 8.94 -0.28 6.12
C MET A 80 8.80 -1.29 7.26
N HIS A 81 9.85 -1.50 8.07
CA HIS A 81 9.87 -2.57 9.08
C HIS A 81 9.57 -2.11 10.51
N ALA A 82 9.26 -0.82 10.72
CA ALA A 82 8.83 -0.23 12.00
C ALA A 82 9.70 -0.66 13.21
N SER A 83 10.96 -1.03 12.96
CA SER A 83 11.81 -1.75 13.92
C SER A 83 12.74 -0.84 14.72
N SER A 84 12.78 0.46 14.42
CA SER A 84 13.64 1.42 15.13
C SER A 84 13.23 2.89 14.97
N LEU A 85 12.65 3.29 13.83
CA LEU A 85 12.17 4.65 13.61
C LEU A 85 10.70 4.82 14.01
N GLU A 86 10.36 5.97 14.58
CA GLU A 86 8.96 6.39 14.79
C GLU A 86 8.23 6.68 13.46
N LEU A 87 8.96 6.78 12.35
CA LEU A 87 8.43 7.13 11.02
C LEU A 87 7.82 5.93 10.31
N LEU A 88 6.62 6.12 9.78
CA LEU A 88 5.83 5.14 9.05
C LEU A 88 5.31 5.75 7.75
N ILE A 89 5.14 4.91 6.73
CA ILE A 89 4.34 5.24 5.56
C ILE A 89 2.97 4.59 5.73
N ASP A 90 1.92 5.39 5.67
CA ASP A 90 0.54 4.88 5.73
C ASP A 90 -0.35 5.60 4.72
N GLN A 91 -1.48 4.95 4.42
CA GLN A 91 -2.52 5.46 3.56
C GLN A 91 -3.69 5.99 4.38
N VAL A 92 -4.18 7.17 4.01
CA VAL A 92 -5.31 7.84 4.64
C VAL A 92 -6.37 8.12 3.58
N LEU A 93 -7.57 7.57 3.78
CA LEU A 93 -8.71 7.84 2.90
C LEU A 93 -9.35 9.17 3.30
N LEU A 94 -9.50 10.07 2.34
CA LEU A 94 -10.21 11.32 2.51
C LEU A 94 -11.72 11.07 2.38
N GLU A 95 -12.46 11.11 3.48
CA GLU A 95 -13.91 10.90 3.43
C GLU A 95 -14.64 12.13 2.88
N ASP A 96 -15.86 11.94 2.35
CA ASP A 96 -16.61 13.00 1.67
C ASP A 96 -16.91 14.22 2.55
N GLY A 97 -17.03 14.02 3.88
CA GLY A 97 -17.23 15.07 4.87
C GLY A 97 -15.94 15.67 5.43
N SER A 98 -14.76 15.31 4.89
CA SER A 98 -13.49 15.81 5.39
C SER A 98 -13.38 17.34 5.23
N PRO A 99 -12.89 18.07 6.24
CA PRO A 99 -12.65 19.51 6.12
C PRO A 99 -11.55 19.84 5.11
N LEU A 100 -10.74 18.85 4.71
CA LEU A 100 -9.72 19.01 3.66
C LEU A 100 -10.26 18.74 2.25
N ALA A 101 -11.49 18.21 2.13
CA ALA A 101 -12.09 17.93 0.84
C ALA A 101 -12.23 19.20 0.00
N GLY A 102 -11.77 19.13 -1.26
CA GLY A 102 -11.80 20.23 -2.21
C GLY A 102 -10.67 21.25 -2.06
N GLN A 103 -9.87 21.19 -0.99
CA GLN A 103 -8.68 22.04 -0.84
C GLN A 103 -7.54 21.54 -1.73
N THR A 104 -6.65 22.45 -2.11
CA THR A 104 -5.34 22.08 -2.66
C THR A 104 -4.39 21.60 -1.56
N LEU A 105 -3.39 20.79 -1.91
CA LEU A 105 -2.34 20.38 -0.95
C LEU A 105 -1.62 21.58 -0.32
N GLY A 106 -1.45 22.67 -1.06
CA GLY A 106 -0.85 23.92 -0.57
C GLY A 106 -1.68 24.58 0.51
N GLU A 107 -3.00 24.67 0.31
CA GLU A 107 -3.95 25.21 1.30
C GLU A 107 -4.06 24.32 2.54
N ALA A 108 -4.13 23.01 2.32
CA ALA A 108 -4.23 22.03 3.39
C ALA A 108 -3.00 22.08 4.33
N ASN A 109 -1.84 22.50 3.81
CA ASN A 109 -0.58 22.75 4.51
C ASN A 109 -0.21 21.64 5.52
N LEU A 110 -0.32 20.38 5.08
CA LEU A 110 -0.27 19.22 5.97
C LEU A 110 1.10 19.07 6.67
N ARG A 111 2.18 19.47 6.00
CA ARG A 111 3.53 19.43 6.59
C ARG A 111 3.67 20.35 7.78
N SER A 112 3.22 21.60 7.69
CA SER A 112 3.31 22.54 8.80
C SER A 112 2.30 22.23 9.90
N ARG A 113 1.11 21.73 9.55
CA ARG A 113 0.04 21.45 10.52
C ARG A 113 0.22 20.15 11.29
N PHE A 114 0.70 19.10 10.63
CA PHE A 114 0.75 17.74 11.18
C PHE A 114 2.17 17.16 11.21
N GLY A 115 3.18 17.85 10.69
CA GLY A 115 4.56 17.35 10.66
C GLY A 115 4.79 16.19 9.67
N LEU A 116 3.82 15.87 8.82
CA LEU A 116 3.88 14.76 7.86
C LEU A 116 4.25 15.21 6.45
N THR A 117 4.77 14.29 5.65
CA THR A 117 5.11 14.51 4.24
C THR A 117 4.17 13.71 3.36
N VAL A 118 3.45 14.37 2.45
CA VAL A 118 2.65 13.68 1.43
C VAL A 118 3.58 13.14 0.36
N LEU A 119 3.56 11.82 0.15
CA LEU A 119 4.36 11.13 -0.85
C LEU A 119 3.57 10.90 -2.14
N ALA A 120 2.28 10.61 -2.02
CA ALA A 120 1.43 10.40 -3.18
C ALA A 120 -0.05 10.74 -2.91
N LEU A 121 -0.77 11.01 -3.98
CA LEU A 121 -2.21 11.26 -3.99
C LEU A 121 -2.86 10.48 -5.13
N GLY A 122 -4.00 9.84 -4.90
CA GLY A 122 -4.74 9.18 -5.99
C GLY A 122 -6.09 8.67 -5.52
N LYS A 123 -6.69 7.77 -6.30
CA LYS A 123 -7.94 7.10 -5.93
C LYS A 123 -7.69 5.63 -5.58
N PRO A 124 -8.51 5.03 -4.70
CA PRO A 124 -8.43 3.61 -4.41
C PRO A 124 -8.49 2.76 -5.69
N GLY A 125 -7.48 1.92 -5.91
CA GLY A 125 -7.42 1.03 -7.08
C GLY A 125 -6.86 1.66 -8.36
N GLU A 126 -6.54 2.96 -8.36
CA GLU A 126 -5.95 3.65 -9.51
C GLU A 126 -4.44 3.91 -9.31
N ARG A 127 -3.76 4.28 -10.39
CA ARG A 127 -2.36 4.73 -10.31
C ARG A 127 -2.30 6.05 -9.54
N VAL A 128 -1.54 6.06 -8.46
CA VAL A 128 -1.30 7.27 -7.65
C VAL A 128 -0.33 8.23 -8.34
N ASP A 129 -0.56 9.53 -8.19
CA ASP A 129 0.40 10.58 -8.50
C ASP A 129 1.46 10.60 -7.38
N THR A 130 2.69 10.27 -7.73
CA THR A 130 3.85 10.18 -6.81
C THR A 130 4.63 11.48 -6.70
N SER A 131 4.18 12.57 -7.32
CA SER A 131 4.78 13.89 -7.18
C SER A 131 3.70 14.97 -7.07
N PRO A 132 2.75 14.85 -6.12
CA PRO A 132 1.65 15.78 -6.04
C PRO A 132 2.17 17.17 -5.64
N GLY A 133 1.76 18.19 -6.41
CA GLY A 133 2.19 19.57 -6.22
C GLY A 133 1.27 20.34 -5.28
N ALA A 134 1.64 21.59 -4.98
CA ALA A 134 0.82 22.47 -4.15
C ALA A 134 -0.60 22.70 -4.72
N GLN A 135 -0.78 22.56 -6.04
CA GLN A 135 -2.06 22.73 -6.74
C GLN A 135 -2.89 21.43 -6.85
N SER A 136 -2.37 20.29 -6.40
CA SER A 136 -3.10 19.03 -6.44
C SER A 136 -4.30 19.09 -5.49
N ILE A 137 -5.49 18.80 -6.02
CA ILE A 137 -6.76 18.89 -5.29
C ILE A 137 -6.99 17.62 -4.47
N LEU A 138 -7.30 17.79 -3.20
CA LEU A 138 -7.75 16.75 -2.28
C LEU A 138 -9.23 16.43 -2.54
N ALA A 139 -9.51 15.66 -3.59
CA ALA A 139 -10.88 15.27 -3.91
C ALA A 139 -11.45 14.29 -2.88
N PRO A 140 -12.73 14.39 -2.50
CA PRO A 140 -13.46 13.36 -1.76
C PRO A 140 -13.18 11.94 -2.30
N GLY A 141 -12.97 10.98 -1.39
CA GLY A 141 -12.62 9.61 -1.72
C GLY A 141 -11.16 9.39 -2.17
N SER A 142 -10.32 10.42 -2.16
CA SER A 142 -8.90 10.27 -2.49
C SER A 142 -8.13 9.52 -1.41
N LEU A 143 -7.16 8.73 -1.84
CA LEU A 143 -6.15 8.10 -1.00
C LEU A 143 -4.92 9.00 -0.94
N LEU A 144 -4.55 9.43 0.26
CA LEU A 144 -3.28 10.10 0.53
C LEU A 144 -2.29 9.08 1.06
N ILE A 145 -1.10 9.01 0.48
CA ILE A 145 0.02 8.24 1.03
C ILE A 145 0.98 9.24 1.69
N ALA A 146 1.20 9.08 2.99
CA ALA A 146 1.99 10.02 3.78
C ALA A 146 3.06 9.31 4.62
N LEU A 147 4.17 10.01 4.82
CA LEU A 147 5.26 9.66 5.74
C LEU A 147 5.18 10.55 6.98
N GLY A 148 5.16 9.94 8.17
CA GLY A 148 5.16 10.66 9.44
C GLY A 148 5.22 9.70 10.63
N THR A 149 5.21 10.22 11.85
CA THR A 149 5.08 9.36 13.03
C THR A 149 3.68 8.78 13.15
N ARG A 150 3.51 7.73 13.96
CA ARG A 150 2.20 7.14 14.24
C ARG A 150 1.19 8.19 14.72
N GLU A 151 1.61 9.09 15.60
CA GLU A 151 0.78 10.15 16.17
C GLU A 151 0.38 11.20 15.12
N GLN A 152 1.32 11.56 14.24
CA GLN A 152 1.07 12.49 13.13
C GLN A 152 0.06 11.91 12.13
N LEU A 153 0.24 10.65 11.75
CA LEU A 153 -0.66 9.94 10.83
C LEU A 153 -2.05 9.75 11.46
N GLN A 154 -2.13 9.41 12.75
CA GLN A 154 -3.41 9.31 13.47
C GLN A 154 -4.13 10.65 13.59
N SER A 155 -3.39 11.74 13.79
CA SER A 155 -3.96 13.09 13.85
C SER A 155 -4.59 13.47 12.50
N LEU A 156 -3.91 13.17 11.39
CA LEU A 156 -4.47 13.34 10.05
C LEU A 156 -5.69 12.44 9.84
N ALA A 157 -5.58 11.15 10.15
CA ALA A 157 -6.66 10.17 10.00
C ALA A 157 -7.92 10.55 10.81
N SER A 158 -7.75 11.20 11.96
CA SER A 158 -8.87 11.68 12.78
C SER A 158 -9.56 12.89 12.16
N LEU A 159 -8.79 13.79 11.52
CA LEU A 159 -9.35 14.96 10.85
C LEU A 159 -10.13 14.59 9.58
N VAL A 160 -9.64 13.63 8.81
CA VAL A 160 -10.20 13.31 7.48
C VAL A 160 -11.42 12.40 7.52
N ARG A 161 -11.74 11.83 8.69
CA ARG A 161 -12.98 11.07 8.88
C ARG A 161 -14.15 12.05 8.84
N ALA A 162 -15.25 11.62 8.22
CA ALA A 162 -16.51 12.32 8.27
C ALA A 162 -16.88 12.51 9.75
N THR A 163 -17.04 13.76 10.15
CA THR A 163 -17.67 14.05 11.44
C THR A 163 -19.14 13.64 11.29
N PRO A 164 -19.69 12.76 12.15
CA PRO A 164 -21.07 12.31 12.05
C PRO A 164 -22.06 13.47 12.19
#